data_AF-A0A4Y9PGQ8-F1
#
_entry.id   AF-A0A4Y9PGQ8-F1
#
_cell.length_a   1.000
_cell.length_b   1.000
_cell.length_c   1.000
_cell.angle_alpha   90.00
_cell.angle_beta   90.00
_cell.angle_gamma   90.00
#
_symmetry.space_group_name_H-M   'P 1'
#
loop_
_entity.id
_entity.type
_entity.pdbx_description
1 polymer ?
#
loop_
_entity_poly.entity_id
_entity_poly.type
_entity_poly.pdbx_seq_one_letter_code
_entity_poly.pdbx_strand_id
1 'polypeptide(L)' 'MDVTSLTGLLQEAEEHHGHYEATAPPHHWSSWYAAFILARDEGRTPEEAVVDAGRHMDTVLAGSSS' A
#
# COMPACT_ATOMS: atom_id res chain seq x y z
N MET A 1 8.07 -2.27 -14.82
CA MET A 1 7.81 -0.82 -14.71
C MET A 1 9.10 0.00 -14.90
N ASP A 2 9.03 1.20 -15.49
CA ASP A 2 10.15 2.17 -15.54
C ASP A 2 10.10 3.20 -14.38
N VAL A 3 11.13 4.04 -14.25
CA VAL A 3 11.24 5.01 -13.14
C VAL A 3 10.09 6.03 -13.14
N THR A 4 9.68 6.50 -14.32
CA THR A 4 8.60 7.49 -14.45
C THR A 4 7.27 6.89 -13.99
N SER A 5 6.97 5.67 -14.44
CA SER A 5 5.75 4.94 -14.08
C SER A 5 5.72 4.62 -12.58
N LEU A 6 6.86 4.21 -12.01
CA LEU A 6 6.97 3.96 -10.56
C LEU A 6 6.79 5.23 -9.75
N THR A 7 7.32 6.35 -10.22
CA THR A 7 7.15 7.65 -9.56
C THR A 7 5.67 8.04 -9.49
N GLY A 8 4.92 7.81 -10.57
CA GLY A 8 3.48 8.03 -10.58
C GLY A 8 2.74 7.17 -9.56
N LEU A 9 3.06 5.87 -9.49
CA LEU A 9 2.44 4.99 -8.50
C LEU A 9 2.82 5.32 -7.06
N LEU A 10 4.04 5.79 -6.81
CA LEU A 10 4.46 6.23 -5.48
C LEU A 10 3.67 7.45 -5.00
N GLN A 11 3.39 8.40 -5.90
CA GLN A 11 2.56 9.58 -5.60
C GLN A 11 1.11 9.17 -5.33
N GLU A 12 0.53 8.29 -6.16
CA GLU A 12 -0.82 7.75 -5.94
C GLU A 12 -0.90 6.98 -4.59
N ALA A 13 0.11 6.18 -4.27
CA ALA A 13 0.20 5.47 -2.99
C ALA A 13 0.24 6.45 -1.80
N GLU A 14 0.95 7.58 -1.91
CA GLU A 14 1.00 8.62 -0.86
C GLU A 14 -0.37 9.22 -0.58
N GLU A 15 -1.15 9.53 -1.61
CA GLU A 15 -2.50 10.09 -1.48
C GLU A 15 -3.45 9.11 -0.76
N HIS A 16 -3.36 7.83 -1.08
CA HIS A 16 -4.21 6.80 -0.49
C HIS A 16 -3.75 6.33 0.89
N HIS A 17 -2.43 6.26 1.13
CA HIS A 17 -1.89 5.82 2.41
C HIS A 17 -2.29 6.75 3.55
N GLY A 18 -2.36 8.06 3.32
CA GLY A 18 -2.81 9.03 4.33
C GLY A 18 -4.22 8.73 4.89
N HIS A 19 -5.11 8.18 4.06
CA HIS A 19 -6.45 7.76 4.50
C HIS A 19 -6.39 6.49 5.36
N TYR A 20 -5.53 5.54 5.00
CA TYR A 20 -5.32 4.30 5.75
C TYR A 20 -4.66 4.57 7.11
N GLU A 21 -3.60 5.40 7.12
CA GLU A 21 -2.79 5.73 8.31
C GLU A 21 -3.63 6.32 9.45
N ALA A 22 -4.67 7.10 9.13
CA ALA A 22 -5.57 7.68 10.13
C ALA A 22 -6.31 6.63 11.00
N THR A 23 -6.39 5.38 10.55
CA THR A 23 -7.14 4.31 11.22
C THR A 23 -6.29 3.10 11.60
N ALA A 24 -5.07 3.00 11.07
CA ALA A 24 -4.21 1.84 11.24
C ALA A 24 -3.26 1.97 12.45
N PRO A 25 -2.86 0.85 13.10
CA PRO A 25 -1.76 0.85 14.06
C PRO A 25 -0.44 1.36 13.44
N PRO A 26 0.55 1.79 14.25
CA PRO A 26 1.87 2.15 13.75
C PRO A 26 2.49 1.03 12.91
N HIS A 27 3.01 1.40 11.73
CA HIS A 27 3.59 0.46 10.78
C HIS A 27 4.68 1.13 9.94
N HIS A 28 5.45 0.33 9.21
CA HIS A 28 6.32 0.85 8.16
C HIS A 28 5.51 1.10 6.90
N TRP A 29 5.47 2.37 6.46
CA TRP A 29 4.77 2.81 5.24
C TRP A 29 5.18 1.98 4.02
N SER A 30 6.44 1.54 3.95
CA SER A 30 6.99 0.80 2.83
C SER A 30 6.28 -0.53 2.57
N SER A 31 5.77 -1.21 3.60
CA SER A 31 5.02 -2.45 3.44
C SER A 31 3.67 -2.23 2.78
N TRP A 32 2.96 -1.15 3.16
CA TRP A 32 1.68 -0.79 2.54
C TRP A 32 1.89 -0.32 1.10
N TYR A 33 2.88 0.54 0.86
CA TYR A 33 3.24 1.04 -0.47
C TYR A 33 3.61 -0.09 -1.42
N ALA A 34 4.42 -1.06 -0.97
CA ALA A 34 4.82 -2.19 -1.80
C ALA A 34 3.62 -3.01 -2.27
N ALA A 35 2.67 -3.29 -1.37
CA ALA A 35 1.46 -4.03 -1.70
C ALA A 35 0.54 -3.24 -2.66
N PHE A 36 0.35 -1.94 -2.41
CA PHE A 36 -0.43 -1.06 -3.28
C PHE A 36 0.18 -0.97 -4.69
N ILE A 37 1.48 -0.68 -4.80
CA ILE A 37 2.18 -0.53 -6.08
C ILE A 37 2.15 -1.83 -6.87
N LEU A 38 2.33 -2.98 -6.22
CA LEU A 38 2.22 -4.27 -6.89
C LEU A 38 0.81 -4.50 -7.45
N ALA A 39 -0.24 -4.24 -6.66
CA ALA A 39 -1.61 -4.36 -7.15
C ALA A 39 -1.87 -3.43 -8.35
N ARG A 40 -1.37 -2.19 -8.32
CA ARG A 40 -1.49 -1.25 -9.46
C ARG A 40 -0.73 -1.71 -10.69
N ASP A 41 0.50 -2.21 -10.53
CA ASP A 41 1.29 -2.78 -11.64
C ASP A 41 0.59 -4.01 -12.26
N GLU A 42 -0.14 -4.78 -11.46
CA GLU A 42 -0.94 -5.91 -11.92
C GLU A 42 -2.33 -5.50 -12.49
N GLY A 43 -2.59 -4.19 -12.63
CA GLY A 43 -3.77 -3.65 -13.31
C GLY A 43 -5.03 -3.49 -12.45
N ARG A 44 -4.93 -3.61 -11.12
CA ARG A 44 -6.05 -3.36 -10.18
C ARG A 44 -6.40 -1.88 -10.16
N THR A 45 -7.64 -1.53 -9.87
CA THR A 45 -8.00 -0.11 -9.64
C THR A 45 -7.36 0.43 -8.35
N PRO A 46 -7.31 1.76 -8.14
CA PRO A 46 -6.81 2.32 -6.89
C PRO A 46 -7.57 1.80 -5.67
N GLU A 47 -8.90 1.66 -5.77
CA GLU A 47 -9.75 1.17 -4.69
C GLU A 47 -9.44 -0.30 -4.35
N GLU A 48 -9.26 -1.15 -5.36
CA GLU A 48 -8.84 -2.54 -5.18
C GLU A 48 -7.45 -2.62 -4.54
N ALA A 49 -6.52 -1.78 -4.99
CA ALA A 49 -5.15 -1.73 -4.46
C ALA A 49 -5.11 -1.27 -2.99
N VAL A 50 -5.96 -0.32 -2.57
CA VAL A 50 -6.11 0.05 -1.15
C VAL A 50 -6.56 -1.13 -0.31
N VAL A 51 -7.54 -1.90 -0.79
CA VAL A 51 -8.06 -3.07 -0.08
C VAL A 51 -6.97 -4.15 0.05
N ASP A 52 -6.24 -4.42 -1.01
CA ASP A 52 -5.18 -5.43 -1.01
C ASP A 52 -3.99 -5.03 -0.13
N ALA A 53 -3.60 -3.75 -0.16
CA ALA A 53 -2.59 -3.22 0.75
C ALA A 53 -3.02 -3.27 2.22
N GLY A 54 -4.30 -2.98 2.51
CA GLY A 54 -4.87 -3.14 3.85
C GLY A 54 -4.79 -4.58 4.36
N ARG A 55 -5.21 -5.56 3.54
CA ARG A 55 -5.12 -7.00 3.88
C ARG A 55 -3.68 -7.47 4.10
N HIS A 56 -2.74 -6.97 3.30
CA HIS A 56 -1.33 -7.25 3.51
C HIS A 56 -0.87 -6.75 4.89
N MET A 57 -1.27 -5.53 5.26
CA MET A 57 -0.92 -4.95 6.55
C MET A 57 -1.53 -5.69 7.73
N ASP A 58 -2.75 -6.22 7.61
CA ASP A 58 -3.33 -7.08 8.65
C ASP A 58 -2.39 -8.27 8.96
N THR A 59 -1.78 -8.86 7.94
CA THR A 59 -0.82 -9.96 8.09
C THR A 59 0.49 -9.48 8.71
N VAL A 60 1.04 -8.36 8.24
CA VAL A 60 2.30 -7.78 8.76
C VAL A 60 2.18 -7.40 10.23
N LEU A 61 1.07 -6.77 10.62
CA LEU A 61 0.81 -6.33 11.99
C LEU A 61 0.53 -7.51 12.93
N ALA A 62 -0.15 -8.55 12.46
CA ALA A 62 -0.33 -9.78 13.22
C ALA A 62 1.00 -10.51 13.47
N GLY A 63 1.89 -10.54 12.46
CA GLY A 63 3.21 -11.18 12.57
C GLY A 63 4.24 -10.38 13.39
N SER A 64 4.02 -9.08 13.57
CA SER A 64 4.89 -8.21 14.40
C SER A 64 4.60 -8.30 15.91
N SER A 65 3.55 -9.04 16.29
CA SER A 65 3.11 -9.21 17.69
C SER A 65 3.67 -10.49 18.35
N SER A 66 4.75 -11.08 17.81
CA SER A 66 5.41 -12.29 18.33
C SER A 66 6.86 -12.04 18.71
#